data_AF-W5SKQ5-F1
#
_entry.id   AF-W5SKQ5-F1
#
_cell.length_a   1.000
_cell.length_b   1.000
_cell.length_c   1.000
_cell.angle_alpha   90.00
_cell.angle_beta   90.00
_cell.angle_gamma   90.00
#
_symmetry.space_group_name_H-M   'P 1'
#
loop_
_entity.id
_entity.type
_entity.pdbx_description
1 polymer ?
#
loop_
_entity_poly.entity_id
_entity_poly.type
_entity_poly.pdbx_seq_one_letter_code
_entity_poly.pdbx_strand_id
1 'polypeptide(L)' 'MYMSHKLTFNNHCVYSINYHLVLVNKYRHKCINAELSSSLYQIILNI' A
#
# COMPACT_ATOMS: atom_id res chain seq x y z
N MET A 1 8.51 -4.04 23.73
CA MET A 1 8.01 -5.22 22.99
C MET A 1 8.53 -5.09 21.56
N TYR A 2 9.55 -5.87 21.19
CA TYR A 2 10.19 -5.74 19.87
C TYR A 2 9.29 -6.41 18.82
N MET A 3 8.81 -5.65 17.84
CA MET A 3 8.08 -6.17 16.69
C MET A 3 9.06 -6.98 15.84
N SER A 4 8.82 -8.29 15.75
CA SER A 4 9.58 -9.17 14.86
C SER A 4 9.25 -8.79 13.41
N HIS A 5 10.21 -8.21 12.69
CA HIS A 5 10.05 -7.90 11.27
C HIS A 5 10.05 -9.20 10.47
N LYS A 6 8.95 -9.47 9.76
CA LYS A 6 8.85 -10.64 8.87
C LYS A 6 9.89 -10.49 7.76
N LEU A 7 10.85 -11.42 7.74
CA LEU A 7 11.85 -11.53 6.68
C LEU A 7 11.30 -12.41 5.55
N THR A 8 11.51 -11.97 4.32
CA THR A 8 11.20 -12.72 3.11
C THR A 8 12.49 -13.25 2.49
N PHE A 9 12.42 -14.46 1.92
CA PHE A 9 13.56 -15.15 1.33
C PHE A 9 13.32 -15.33 -0.17
N ASN A 10 14.36 -15.11 -0.95
CA ASN A 10 14.47 -15.49 -2.36
C ASN A 10 15.76 -16.32 -2.53
N ASN A 11 15.95 -16.97 -3.67
CA ASN A 11 17.04 -17.93 -3.90
C ASN A 11 18.45 -17.38 -3.62
N HIS A 12 18.62 -16.06 -3.70
CA HIS A 12 19.91 -15.37 -3.51
C HIS A 12 19.86 -14.19 -2.53
N CYS A 13 18.75 -13.93 -1.84
CA CYS A 13 18.68 -12.82 -0.89
C CYS A 13 17.62 -13.00 0.20
N VAL A 14 17.85 -12.32 1.33
CA VAL A 14 16.92 -12.20 2.45
C VAL A 14 16.67 -10.71 2.67
N TYR A 15 15.41 -10.30 2.74
CA TYR A 15 15.05 -8.89 2.83
C TYR A 15 13.77 -8.65 3.63
N SER A 16 13.63 -7.43 4.14
CA SER A 16 12.38 -6.90 4.67
C SER A 16 12.25 -5.47 4.18
N ILE A 17 11.36 -5.26 3.22
CA ILE A 17 11.24 -3.99 2.51
C ILE A 17 9.84 -3.44 2.80
N ASN A 18 9.79 -2.25 3.39
CA ASN A 18 8.56 -1.56 3.75
C ASN A 18 8.56 -0.19 3.08
N TYR A 19 7.49 0.13 2.35
CA TYR A 19 7.33 1.40 1.65
C TYR A 19 6.15 2.18 2.23
N HIS A 20 6.32 3.50 2.37
CA HIS A 20 5.23 4.42 2.70
C HIS A 20 4.92 5.26 1.47
N LEU A 21 3.91 4.83 0.70
CA LEU A 21 3.47 5.50 -0.51
C LEU A 21 2.29 6.42 -0.20
N VAL A 22 2.42 7.71 -0.55
CA VAL A 22 1.33 8.70 -0.43
C VAL A 22 1.06 9.28 -1.81
N LEU A 23 -0.21 9.25 -2.20
CA LEU A 23 -0.69 9.75 -3.49
C LEU A 23 -1.80 10.78 -3.23
N VAL A 24 -1.88 11.78 -4.10
CA VAL A 24 -2.94 12.78 -4.08
C VAL A 24 -3.67 12.78 -5.42
N ASN A 25 -4.95 13.10 -5.39
CA ASN A 25 -5.72 13.23 -6.61
C ASN A 25 -5.32 14.49 -7.39
N LYS A 26 -5.63 14.43 -8.70
CA LYS A 26 -5.34 15.52 -9.62
C LYS A 26 -6.00 16.81 -9.12
N TYR A 27 -5.21 17.88 -9.07
CA TYR A 27 -5.60 19.21 -8.57
C TYR A 27 -6.16 19.24 -7.14
N ARG A 28 -5.96 18.20 -6.32
CA ARG A 28 -6.44 18.12 -4.93
C ARG A 28 -7.97 18.26 -4.78
N HIS A 29 -8.74 17.94 -5.82
CA HIS A 29 -10.20 17.99 -5.74
C HIS A 29 -10.72 17.03 -4.68
N LYS A 30 -11.70 17.40 -3.85
CA LYS A 30 -12.24 16.48 -2.82
C LYS A 30 -13.27 15.49 -3.43
N CYS A 31 -12.82 14.65 -4.36
CA CYS A 31 -13.67 13.72 -5.10
C CYS A 31 -13.69 12.29 -4.55
N ILE A 32 -12.82 11.95 -3.59
CA ILE A 32 -12.82 10.63 -2.95
C ILE A 32 -13.93 10.61 -1.91
N ASN A 33 -15.09 10.09 -2.30
CA ASN A 33 -16.23 9.80 -1.42
C ASN A 33 -16.20 8.34 -0.95
N ALA A 34 -17.14 7.93 -0.10
CA ALA A 34 -17.14 6.58 0.50
C ALA A 34 -17.22 5.45 -0.54
N GLU A 35 -18.08 5.60 -1.54
CA GLU A 35 -18.26 4.61 -2.62
C GLU A 35 -17.01 4.49 -3.48
N LEU A 36 -16.47 5.62 -3.94
CA LEU A 36 -15.27 5.66 -4.77
C LEU A 36 -14.05 5.17 -4.00
N SER A 37 -13.95 5.48 -2.70
CA SER A 37 -12.91 4.94 -1.82
C SER A 37 -12.97 3.42 -1.73
N SER A 38 -14.17 2.83 -1.62
CA SER A 38 -14.33 1.38 -1.58
C SER A 38 -13.89 0.74 -2.89
N SER A 39 -14.32 1.27 -4.03
CA SER A 39 -13.92 0.79 -5.35
C SER A 39 -12.42 0.91 -5.59
N LEU A 40 -11.80 2.04 -5.22
CA LEU A 40 -10.35 2.24 -5.32
C LEU A 40 -9.57 1.24 -4.46
N TYR A 41 -10.05 0.95 -3.25
CA TYR A 41 -9.43 -0.03 -2.36
C TYR A 41 -9.42 -1.43 -3.00
N GLN A 42 -10.53 -1.85 -3.61
CA GLN A 42 -10.61 -3.14 -4.31
C GLN A 42 -9.67 -3.21 -5.52
N ILE A 43 -9.54 -2.11 -6.27
CA ILE A 43 -8.60 -2.06 -7.40
C ILE A 43 -7.15 -2.20 -6.91
N ILE A 44 -6.77 -1.50 -5.83
CA ILE A 44 -5.40 -1.55 -5.29
C ILE A 44 -5.04 -2.94 -4.75
N LEU A 45 -5.98 -3.65 -4.13
CA LEU A 45 -5.73 -5.00 -3.61
C LEU A 45 -5.63 -6.08 -4.68
N ASN A 46 -6.22 -5.86 -5.85
CA ASN A 46 -6.24 -6.81 -6.96
C ASN A 46 -5.05 -6.64 -7.94
N ILE A 47 -4.13 -5.71 -7.65
CA ILE A 47 -2.88 -5.50 -8.39
C ILE A 47 -1.76 -6.29 -7.70
#